data_AF-A0A8I2G733-F1
#
_entry.id   AF-A0A8I2G733-F1
#
_cell.length_a   1.000
_cell.length_b   1.000
_cell.length_c   1.000
_cell.angle_alpha   90.00
_cell.angle_beta   90.00
_cell.angle_gamma   90.00
#
_symmetry.space_group_name_H-M   'P 1'
#
loop_
_entity.id
_entity.type
_entity.pdbx_description
1 polymer ?
#
loop_
_entity_poly.entity_id
_entity_poly.type
_entity_poly.pdbx_seq_one_letter_code
_entity_poly.pdbx_strand_id
1 'polypeptide(L)'
;MCAIKFFFERTLERQWHVLQLIRPGIRFKVPTVFSQDEVSKLLNCVEKPVYRACLALIYGCGLRISEAVGIQIGDFDKKRRTILIRNGKGGKDRYVPYSLATREMLRKYWRENNRPKPWLFPHPSNPNRLNRLKSTRLEEQ
;
A
#
# COMPACT_ATOMS: atom_id res chain seq x y z
N MET A 1 26.76 21.65 1.47
CA MET A 1 27.33 21.34 0.14
C MET A 1 27.42 22.56 -0.76
N CYS A 2 26.31 23.23 -1.12
CA CYS A 2 26.34 24.39 -2.04
C CYS A 2 27.25 25.54 -1.59
N ALA A 3 27.26 25.90 -0.31
CA ALA A 3 28.10 27.00 0.22
C ALA A 3 29.60 26.68 0.18
N ILE A 4 29.99 25.46 0.56
CA ILE A 4 31.40 25.02 0.54
C ILE A 4 31.91 24.89 -0.90
N LYS A 5 31.09 24.34 -1.80
CA LYS A 5 31.40 24.28 -3.23
C LYS A 5 31.62 25.69 -3.81
N PHE A 6 30.70 26.60 -3.50
CA PHE A 6 30.77 27.99 -3.95
C PHE A 6 32.04 28.70 -3.46
N PHE A 7 32.37 28.58 -2.17
CA PHE A 7 33.57 29.21 -1.61
C PHE A 7 34.86 28.74 -2.30
N PHE A 8 35.01 27.43 -2.52
CA PHE A 8 36.23 26.90 -3.14
C PHE A 8 36.32 27.15 -4.65
N GLU A 9 35.21 27.03 -5.38
CA GLU A 9 35.20 27.22 -6.84
C GLU A 9 35.14 28.70 -7.25
N ARG A 10 34.43 29.55 -6.49
CA ARG A 10 34.17 30.96 -6.85
C ARG A 10 34.97 31.98 -6.04
N THR A 11 35.42 31.66 -4.84
CA THR A 11 36.21 32.61 -4.01
C THR A 11 37.70 32.28 -4.01
N LEU A 12 38.06 31.00 -3.97
CA LEU A 12 39.47 30.57 -3.91
C LEU A 12 40.04 30.10 -5.27
N GLU A 13 39.22 30.04 -6.31
CA GLU A 13 39.60 29.58 -7.67
C GLU A 13 40.37 28.25 -7.72
N ARG A 14 40.10 27.34 -6.77
CA ARG A 14 40.76 26.04 -6.68
C ARG A 14 39.83 24.92 -7.11
N GLN A 15 40.33 24.03 -7.97
CA GLN A 15 39.60 22.83 -8.37
C GLN A 15 39.58 21.81 -7.23
N TRP A 16 38.40 21.53 -6.67
CA TRP A 16 38.24 20.58 -5.58
C TRP A 16 37.42 19.35 -5.97
N HIS A 17 38.12 18.31 -6.37
CA HIS A 17 37.57 17.06 -6.91
C HIS A 17 36.72 16.24 -5.91
N VAL A 18 36.86 16.46 -4.60
CA VAL A 18 36.19 15.66 -3.55
C VAL A 18 34.67 15.88 -3.54
N LEU A 19 34.19 17.07 -3.91
CA LEU A 19 32.75 17.37 -3.95
C LEU A 19 32.03 16.70 -5.13
N GLN A 20 32.75 16.22 -6.15
CA GLN A 20 32.17 15.45 -7.24
C GLN A 20 31.78 14.03 -6.82
N LEU A 21 32.46 13.47 -5.81
CA LEU A 21 32.15 12.16 -5.22
C LEU A 21 30.95 12.21 -4.27
N ILE A 22 30.69 13.37 -3.66
CA ILE A 22 29.59 13.55 -2.73
C ILE A 22 28.34 13.98 -3.52
N ARG A 23 27.57 13.01 -4.00
CA ARG A 23 26.25 13.27 -4.59
C ARG A 23 25.25 13.52 -3.46
N PRO A 24 24.64 14.72 -3.34
CA PRO A 24 23.55 14.90 -2.39
C PRO A 24 22.44 13.91 -2.75
N GLY A 25 21.98 13.13 -1.76
CA GLY A 25 20.87 12.20 -1.96
C GLY A 25 19.66 12.90 -2.56
N ILE A 26 18.99 12.24 -3.49
CA ILE A 26 17.76 12.75 -4.11
C ILE A 26 16.76 13.02 -2.97
N ARG A 27 16.36 14.28 -2.82
CA ARG A 27 15.31 14.66 -1.86
C ARG A 27 13.98 14.16 -2.43
N PHE A 28 13.48 13.06 -1.91
CA PHE A 28 12.10 12.64 -2.18
C PHE A 28 11.15 13.63 -1.51
N LYS A 29 10.34 14.33 -2.30
CA LYS A 29 9.19 15.07 -1.75
C LYS A 29 8.24 14.06 -1.14
N VAL A 30 7.80 14.31 0.09
CA VAL A 30 6.72 13.53 0.71
C VAL A 30 5.48 13.63 -0.17
N PRO A 31 4.77 12.52 -0.44
CA PRO A 31 3.56 12.55 -1.25
C PRO A 31 2.52 13.46 -0.60
N THR A 32 1.87 14.30 -1.41
CA THR A 32 0.69 15.05 -0.99
C THR A 32 -0.41 14.06 -0.61
N VAL A 33 -1.01 14.25 0.56
CA VAL A 33 -2.13 13.42 1.04
C VAL A 33 -3.39 13.81 0.28
N PHE A 34 -4.13 12.83 -0.24
CA PHE A 34 -5.41 13.08 -0.91
C PHE A 34 -6.48 13.52 0.09
N SER A 35 -7.34 14.44 -0.34
CA SER A 35 -8.60 14.76 0.34
C SER A 35 -9.62 13.63 0.19
N GLN A 36 -10.64 13.60 1.05
CA GLN A 36 -11.69 12.58 1.01
C GLN A 36 -12.45 12.58 -0.33
N ASP A 37 -12.69 13.74 -0.91
CA ASP A 37 -13.37 13.90 -2.20
C ASP A 37 -12.52 13.36 -3.36
N GLU A 38 -11.21 13.62 -3.35
CA GLU A 38 -10.29 13.07 -4.35
C GLU A 38 -10.21 11.55 -4.27
N VAL A 39 -10.18 10.97 -3.07
CA VAL A 39 -10.21 9.52 -2.88
C VAL A 39 -11.52 8.94 -3.42
N SER A 40 -12.65 9.59 -3.15
CA SER A 40 -13.95 9.15 -3.66
C SER A 40 -13.99 9.18 -5.20
N LYS A 41 -13.53 10.28 -5.81
CA LYS A 41 -13.39 10.40 -7.27
C LYS A 41 -12.47 9.30 -7.84
N LEU A 42 -11.32 9.07 -7.22
CA LEU A 42 -10.36 8.05 -7.63
C LEU A 42 -10.97 6.65 -7.58
N LEU A 43 -11.64 6.29 -6.48
CA LEU A 43 -12.29 4.98 -6.34
C LEU A 43 -13.42 4.80 -7.36
N ASN A 44 -14.15 5.87 -7.70
CA ASN A 44 -15.21 5.82 -8.71
C ASN A 44 -14.68 5.61 -10.13
N CYS A 45 -13.46 6.07 -10.44
CA CYS A 45 -12.81 5.82 -11.73
C CYS A 45 -12.33 4.36 -11.91
N VAL A 46 -12.26 3.56 -10.84
CA VAL A 46 -11.80 2.17 -10.94
C VAL A 46 -12.90 1.29 -11.50
N GLU A 47 -12.78 0.84 -12.75
CA GLU A 47 -13.79 0.03 -13.45
C GLU A 47 -14.01 -1.35 -12.80
N LYS A 48 -12.92 -2.03 -12.42
CA LYS A 48 -12.98 -3.40 -11.90
C LYS A 48 -13.40 -3.40 -10.42
N PRO A 49 -14.55 -4.02 -10.05
CA PRO A 49 -15.05 -4.01 -8.67
C PRO A 49 -14.08 -4.58 -7.64
N VAL A 50 -13.28 -5.57 -8.05
CA VAL A 50 -12.24 -6.20 -7.20
C VAL A 50 -11.22 -5.18 -6.73
N TYR A 51 -10.71 -4.36 -7.66
CA TYR A 51 -9.68 -3.37 -7.35
C TYR A 51 -10.28 -2.22 -6.56
N ARG A 52 -11.50 -1.79 -6.91
CA ARG A 52 -12.22 -0.76 -6.14
C ARG A 52 -12.42 -1.18 -4.68
N ALA A 53 -12.93 -2.39 -4.45
CA ALA A 53 -13.15 -2.92 -3.10
C ALA A 53 -11.84 -3.11 -2.32
N CYS A 54 -10.78 -3.58 -2.98
CA CYS A 54 -9.46 -3.73 -2.36
C CYS A 54 -8.87 -2.37 -1.95
N LEU A 55 -8.89 -1.37 -2.83
CA LEU A 55 -8.40 -0.02 -2.55
C LEU A 55 -9.20 0.66 -1.45
N ALA A 56 -10.52 0.53 -1.46
CA ALA A 56 -11.37 1.08 -0.42
C ALA A 56 -11.11 0.42 0.95
N LEU A 57 -10.80 -0.88 0.98
CA LEU A 57 -10.41 -1.57 2.21
C LEU A 57 -9.04 -1.11 2.71
N ILE A 58 -8.07 -0.96 1.81
CA ILE A 58 -6.74 -0.43 2.10
C ILE A 58 -6.84 0.96 2.71
N TYR A 59 -7.59 1.85 2.07
CA TYR A 59 -7.78 3.22 2.52
C TYR A 59 -8.52 3.26 3.86
N GLY A 60 -9.65 2.55 3.99
CA GLY A 60 -10.49 2.59 5.17
C GLY A 60 -9.92 1.89 6.41
N CYS A 61 -9.01 0.92 6.23
CA CYS A 61 -8.42 0.15 7.32
C CYS A 61 -6.89 0.33 7.45
N GLY A 62 -6.26 1.19 6.63
CA GLY A 62 -4.82 1.44 6.68
C GLY A 62 -3.96 0.19 6.40
N LEU A 63 -4.42 -0.68 5.50
CA LEU A 63 -3.75 -1.95 5.20
C LEU A 63 -2.65 -1.77 4.15
N ARG A 64 -1.61 -2.59 4.22
CA ARG A 64 -0.69 -2.72 3.07
C ARG A 64 -1.38 -3.51 1.96
N ILE A 65 -0.99 -3.27 0.71
CA ILE A 65 -1.55 -4.01 -0.44
C ILE A 65 -1.32 -5.52 -0.25
N SER A 66 -0.12 -5.92 0.20
CA SER A 66 0.23 -7.32 0.48
C SER A 66 -0.64 -7.96 1.58
N GLU A 67 -1.05 -7.17 2.58
CA GLU A 67 -1.96 -7.60 3.64
C GLU A 67 -3.39 -7.76 3.08
N ALA A 68 -3.87 -6.76 2.33
CA ALA A 68 -5.22 -6.72 1.80
C ALA A 68 -5.52 -7.88 0.83
N VAL A 69 -4.59 -8.21 -0.07
CA VAL A 69 -4.74 -9.33 -1.00
C VAL A 69 -4.71 -10.71 -0.32
N GLY A 70 -4.16 -10.79 0.89
CA GLY A 70 -4.08 -11.99 1.72
C GLY A 70 -5.28 -12.21 2.65
N ILE A 71 -6.25 -11.30 2.65
CA ILE A 71 -7.41 -11.43 3.53
C ILE A 71 -8.33 -12.56 3.07
N GLN A 72 -8.71 -13.42 4.02
CA GLN A 72 -9.74 -14.42 3.86
C GLN A 72 -11.05 -13.93 4.49
N ILE A 73 -12.18 -14.48 4.03
CA ILE A 73 -13.50 -14.16 4.58
C ILE A 73 -13.57 -14.52 6.07
N GLY A 74 -12.88 -15.59 6.46
CA GLY A 74 -12.81 -16.06 7.84
C GLY A 74 -12.04 -15.14 8.79
N ASP A 75 -11.25 -14.19 8.28
CA ASP A 75 -10.50 -13.25 9.09
C ASP A 75 -11.37 -12.11 9.64
N PHE A 76 -12.62 -11.96 9.15
CA PHE A 76 -13.55 -10.94 9.64
C PHE A 76 -14.31 -11.41 10.88
N ASP A 77 -14.02 -10.78 12.02
CA ASP A 77 -14.84 -10.90 13.21
C ASP A 77 -16.00 -9.89 13.14
N LYS A 78 -17.23 -10.43 13.02
CA LYS A 78 -18.46 -9.63 12.97
C LYS A 78 -18.84 -9.03 14.32
N LYS A 79 -18.54 -9.73 15.42
CA LYS A 79 -18.89 -9.29 16.78
C LYS A 79 -17.96 -8.17 17.23
N ARG A 80 -16.66 -8.37 17.02
CA ARG A 80 -15.62 -7.39 17.40
C ARG A 80 -15.42 -6.28 16.37
N ARG A 81 -15.96 -6.43 15.15
CA ARG A 81 -15.74 -5.51 14.01
C ARG A 81 -14.25 -5.30 13.72
N THR A 82 -13.50 -6.39 13.74
CA THR A 82 -12.06 -6.43 13.47
C THR A 82 -11.72 -7.41 12.36
N ILE A 83 -10.67 -7.12 11.60
CA ILE A 83 -10.05 -8.01 10.63
C ILE A 83 -8.76 -8.54 11.24
N LEU A 84 -8.55 -9.85 11.22
CA LEU A 84 -7.27 -10.46 11.53
C LEU A 84 -6.33 -10.29 10.34
N ILE A 85 -5.26 -9.52 10.52
CA ILE A 85 -4.19 -9.36 9.54
C ILE A 85 -3.04 -10.29 9.92
N ARG A 86 -2.82 -11.30 9.08
CA ARG A 86 -1.74 -12.27 9.26
C ARG A 86 -0.43 -11.74 8.68
N ASN A 87 0.70 -12.09 9.30
CA ASN A 87 2.04 -11.69 8.82
C ASN A 87 2.20 -10.17 8.67
N GLY A 88 1.77 -9.40 9.68
CA GLY A 88 2.01 -7.96 9.73
C GLY A 88 3.49 -7.61 9.89
N LYS A 89 3.78 -6.33 10.17
CA LYS A 89 5.16 -5.85 10.33
C LYS A 89 5.91 -6.68 11.39
N GLY A 90 7.06 -7.23 11.02
CA GLY A 90 7.86 -8.09 11.91
C GLY A 90 7.31 -9.52 12.08
N GLY A 91 6.42 -9.97 11.19
CA GLY A 91 5.84 -11.31 11.24
C GLY A 91 4.78 -11.51 12.32
N LYS A 92 4.27 -10.41 12.91
CA LYS A 92 3.25 -10.46 13.97
C LYS A 92 1.86 -10.21 13.41
N ASP A 93 0.91 -11.00 13.90
CA ASP A 93 -0.50 -10.83 13.59
C ASP A 93 -1.08 -9.63 14.36
N ARG A 94 -2.06 -8.95 13.76
CA ARG A 94 -2.75 -7.82 14.39
C ARG A 94 -4.22 -7.78 14.02
N TYR A 95 -5.03 -7.24 14.92
CA TYR A 95 -6.43 -6.92 14.64
C TYR A 95 -6.57 -5.47 14.19
N VAL A 96 -7.30 -5.26 13.11
CA VAL A 96 -7.59 -3.93 12.57
C VAL A 96 -9.10 -3.69 12.61
N PRO A 97 -9.59 -2.61 13.25
CA PRO A 97 -11.01 -2.30 13.25
C PRO A 97 -11.47 -1.91 11.84
N TYR A 98 -12.71 -2.27 11.49
CA TYR A 98 -13.34 -1.84 10.25
C TYR A 98 -14.70 -1.17 10.52
N SER A 99 -15.06 -0.20 9.67
CA SER A 99 -16.32 0.53 9.82
C SER A 99 -17.52 -0.27 9.29
N LEU A 100 -18.73 0.10 9.73
CA LEU A 100 -19.96 -0.49 9.19
C LEU A 100 -20.12 -0.21 7.69
N ALA A 101 -19.71 0.97 7.22
CA ALA A 101 -19.71 1.32 5.81
C ALA A 101 -18.80 0.38 5.00
N THR A 102 -17.60 0.10 5.51
CA THR A 102 -16.67 -0.86 4.89
C THR A 102 -17.29 -2.25 4.79
N ARG A 103 -17.99 -2.69 5.85
CA ARG A 103 -18.69 -3.99 5.87
C ARG A 103 -19.78 -4.08 4.81
N GLU A 104 -20.63 -3.07 4.70
CA GLU A 104 -21.73 -3.07 3.73
C GLU A 104 -21.21 -3.01 2.30
N MET A 105 -20.18 -2.19 2.04
CA MET A 105 -19.49 -2.18 0.75
C MET A 105 -18.92 -3.55 0.40
N LEU A 106 -18.19 -4.20 1.33
CA LEU A 106 -17.62 -5.53 1.09
C LEU A 106 -18.69 -6.60 0.90
N ARG A 107 -19.82 -6.51 1.61
CA ARG A 107 -20.97 -7.41 1.42
C ARG A 107 -21.61 -7.23 0.06
N LYS A 108 -21.79 -5.98 -0.39
CA LYS A 108 -22.31 -5.66 -1.72
C LYS A 108 -21.40 -6.26 -2.79
N TYR A 109 -20.11 -5.96 -2.74
CA TYR A 109 -19.10 -6.55 -3.61
C TYR A 109 -19.13 -8.08 -3.60
N TRP A 110 -19.20 -8.71 -2.42
CA TRP A 110 -19.21 -10.16 -2.30
C TRP A 110 -20.42 -10.81 -2.98
N ARG A 111 -21.61 -10.23 -2.80
CA ARG A 111 -22.86 -10.72 -3.40
C ARG A 111 -22.86 -10.60 -4.91
N GLU A 112 -22.42 -9.47 -5.43
CA GLU A 112 -22.42 -9.17 -6.87
C GLU A 112 -21.42 -10.03 -7.66
N ASN A 113 -20.33 -10.46 -7.02
CA ASN A 113 -19.25 -11.17 -7.70
C ASN A 113 -19.22 -12.70 -7.47
N ASN A 114 -20.14 -13.25 -6.68
CA ASN A 114 -20.33 -14.69 -6.39
C ASN A 114 -19.02 -15.49 -6.27
N ARG A 115 -18.11 -15.03 -5.39
CA ARG A 115 -16.70 -15.46 -5.35
C ARG A 115 -16.50 -16.77 -4.57
N PRO A 116 -15.58 -17.64 -5.00
CA PRO A 116 -15.21 -18.85 -4.26
C PRO A 116 -14.45 -18.53 -2.98
N LYS A 117 -14.69 -19.32 -1.93
CA LYS A 117 -13.94 -19.30 -0.68
C LYS A 117 -12.54 -19.92 -0.87
N PRO A 118 -11.51 -19.55 -0.09
CA PRO A 118 -11.57 -18.73 1.13
C PRO A 118 -11.22 -17.24 0.97
N TRP A 119 -10.66 -16.83 -0.17
CA TRP A 119 -10.06 -15.51 -0.36
C TRP A 119 -11.09 -14.43 -0.67
N LEU A 120 -10.94 -13.24 -0.07
CA LEU A 120 -11.78 -12.08 -0.39
C LEU A 120 -11.45 -11.53 -1.79
N PHE A 121 -10.17 -11.55 -2.17
CA PHE A 121 -9.66 -11.08 -3.46
C PHE A 121 -8.86 -12.19 -4.16
N PRO A 122 -9.53 -13.18 -4.79
CA PRO A 122 -8.87 -14.31 -5.44
C PRO A 122 -8.05 -13.89 -6.67
N HIS A 123 -7.06 -14.72 -7.03
CA HIS A 123 -6.32 -14.55 -8.27
C HIS A 123 -7.23 -14.78 -9.49
N PRO A 124 -7.14 -13.96 -10.56
CA PRO A 124 -8.04 -14.04 -11.73
C PRO A 124 -8.12 -15.42 -12.38
N SER A 125 -6.98 -16.11 -12.51
CA SER A 125 -6.90 -17.43 -13.18
C SER A 125 -7.04 -18.62 -12.25
N ASN A 126 -6.83 -18.47 -10.93
CA ASN A 126 -6.89 -19.58 -10.00
C ASN A 126 -7.40 -19.10 -8.64
N PRO A 127 -8.67 -19.36 -8.31
CA PRO A 127 -9.28 -18.81 -7.11
C PRO A 127 -8.69 -19.32 -5.80
N ASN A 128 -8.00 -20.47 -5.81
CA ASN A 128 -7.34 -21.01 -4.62
C ASN A 128 -5.93 -20.44 -4.40
N ARG A 129 -5.40 -19.68 -5.37
CA ARG A 129 -4.08 -19.08 -5.31
C ARG A 129 -4.14 -17.68 -4.73
N LEU A 130 -3.26 -17.41 -3.76
CA LEU A 130 -3.02 -16.05 -3.28
C LEU A 130 -2.43 -15.19 -4.39
N ASN A 131 -2.89 -13.93 -4.51
CA ASN A 131 -2.21 -12.89 -5.27
C ASN A 131 -0.90 -12.53 -4.57
N ARG A 132 0.14 -13.34 -4.76
CA ARG A 132 1.48 -13.06 -4.27
C ARG A 132 2.05 -11.94 -5.13
N LEU A 133 1.88 -10.69 -4.68
CA LEU A 133 2.73 -9.61 -5.14
C LEU A 133 4.15 -10.05 -4.81
N LYS A 134 4.99 -10.25 -5.84
CA LYS A 134 6.38 -10.61 -5.64
C LYS A 134 6.98 -9.49 -4.78
N SER A 135 7.20 -9.80 -3.50
CA SER A 135 8.16 -9.07 -2.69
C SER A 135 9.48 -9.33 -3.37
N THR A 136 9.90 -8.45 -4.28
CA THR A 136 11.28 -8.39 -4.74
C THR A 136 12.10 -8.11 -3.49
N ARG A 137 12.60 -9.18 -2.86
CA ARG A 137 13.80 -9.12 -2.05
C ARG A 137 14.88 -8.62 -2.99
N LEU A 138 15.21 -7.35 -2.88
CA LEU A 138 16.59 -6.91 -3.13
C LEU A 138 17.39 -7.40 -1.91
N GLU A 139 17.64 -8.70 -1.86
CA GLU A 139 18.83 -9.25 -1.22
C GLU A 139 19.73 -9.61 -2.41
N GLU A 140 20.38 -8.59 -2.96
CA GLU A 140 21.56 -8.77 -3.80
C GLU A 140 22.77 -8.55 -2.90
N GLN A 141 23.55 -9.63 -2.77
CA GLN A 141 24.99 -9.71 -2.49
C GLN A 141 25.47 -9.43 -1.06
#